data_AF-A0AAW2MFJ5-F1
#
_entry.id   AF-A0AAW2MFJ5-F1
#
_cell.length_a   1.000
_cell.length_b   1.000
_cell.length_c   1.000
_cell.angle_alpha   90.00
_cell.angle_beta   90.00
_cell.angle_gamma   90.00
#
_symmetry.space_group_name_H-M   'P 1'
#
loop_
_entity.id
_entity.type
_entity.pdbx_description
1 polymer ?
#
loop_
_entity_poly.entity_id
_entity_poly.type
_entity_poly.pdbx_seq_one_letter_code
_entity_poly.pdbx_strand_id
1 'polypeptide(L)' 'MGGNPMQRVRELKQVCSNLPKLVIPQDEDELVVYTDANDYRWAVVLMKMTTTGEETRRYTGRLFSKQQS' A
#
# COMPACT_ATOMS: atom_id res chain seq x y z
N MET A 1 14.57 -23.22 -6.43
CA MET A 1 13.40 -23.73 -5.67
C MET A 1 12.12 -23.19 -6.30
N GLY A 2 11.43 -24.00 -7.10
CA GLY A 2 10.16 -23.61 -7.71
C GLY A 2 9.00 -24.01 -6.80
N GLY A 3 8.44 -23.06 -6.05
CA GLY A 3 7.25 -23.31 -5.22
C GLY A 3 6.03 -23.61 -6.08
N ASN A 4 5.12 -24.46 -5.57
CA ASN A 4 3.87 -24.79 -6.25
C ASN A 4 3.07 -23.49 -6.52
N PRO A 5 2.81 -23.11 -7.78
CA PRO A 5 2.08 -21.89 -8.11
C PRO A 5 0.71 -21.78 -7.43
N MET A 6 0.03 -22.91 -7.23
CA MET A 6 -1.28 -22.95 -6.58
C MET A 6 -1.22 -22.57 -5.10
N GLN A 7 -0.12 -22.91 -4.43
CA GLN A 7 0.11 -22.50 -3.05
C GLN A 7 0.26 -20.99 -2.95
N ARG A 8 1.08 -20.37 -3.81
CA ARG A 8 1.24 -18.91 -3.86
C ARG A 8 -0.06 -18.18 -4.18
N VAL A 9 -0.87 -18.70 -5.08
CA VAL A 9 -2.19 -18.12 -5.38
C VAL A 9 -3.10 -18.18 -4.15
N ARG A 10 -3.09 -19.28 -3.39
CA ARG A 10 -3.88 -19.40 -2.15
C ARG A 10 -3.41 -18.41 -1.09
N GLU A 11 -2.10 -18.27 -0.90
CA GLU A 11 -1.51 -17.30 0.03
C GLU A 11 -1.90 -15.86 -0.34
N LEU A 12 -1.78 -15.49 -1.62
CA LEU A 12 -2.21 -14.17 -2.10
C LEU A 12 -3.69 -13.91 -1.87
N LYS A 13 -4.56 -14.89 -2.15
CA LYS A 13 -6.00 -14.78 -1.89
C LYS A 13 -6.29 -14.57 -0.40
N GLN A 14 -5.59 -15.28 0.48
CA GLN A 14 -5.73 -15.12 1.93
C GLN A 14 -5.25 -13.76 2.41
N VAL A 15 -4.19 -13.20 1.82
CA VAL A 15 -3.76 -11.82 2.13
C VAL A 15 -4.83 -10.83 1.67
N CYS A 16 -5.30 -10.95 0.43
CA CYS A 16 -6.32 -10.07 -0.13
C CYS A 16 -7.63 -10.07 0.66
N SER A 17 -8.04 -11.21 1.23
CA SER A 17 -9.25 -11.29 2.06
C SER A 17 -9.14 -10.54 3.40
N ASN A 18 -7.91 -10.25 3.85
CA ASN A 18 -7.63 -9.57 5.11
C ASN A 18 -7.16 -8.12 4.91
N LEU A 19 -7.15 -7.61 3.68
CA LEU A 19 -6.77 -6.22 3.42
C LEU A 19 -7.81 -5.26 4.03
N PRO A 20 -7.36 -4.12 4.58
CA PRO A 20 -8.28 -3.11 5.09
C PRO A 20 -9.14 -2.56 3.95
N LYS A 21 -10.40 -2.24 4.26
CA LYS A 21 -11.27 -1.56 3.31
C LYS A 21 -10.74 -0.15 3.07
N LEU A 22 -10.57 0.20 1.80
CA LEU A 22 -10.19 1.55 1.40
C LEU A 22 -11.43 2.44 1.33
N VAL A 23 -11.33 3.64 1.89
CA VAL A 23 -12.40 4.65 1.82
C VAL A 23 -12.01 5.71 0.80
N ILE A 24 -12.97 6.21 0.03
CA ILE A 24 -12.74 7.28 -0.96
C ILE A 24 -12.50 8.59 -0.20
N PRO A 25 -11.36 9.27 -0.41
CA PRO A 25 -11.11 10.60 0.18
C PRO A 25 -12.21 11.60 -0.20
N GLN A 26 -12.58 12.45 0.74
CA GLN A 26 -13.45 13.61 0.52
C GLN A 26 -12.63 14.90 0.58
N ASP A 27 -13.18 16.00 0.07
CA ASP A 27 -12.48 17.28 -0.04
C ASP A 27 -12.14 17.90 1.32
N GLU A 28 -12.89 17.53 2.36
CA GLU A 28 -12.74 18.04 3.73
C GLU A 28 -11.85 17.12 4.59
N ASP A 29 -11.33 16.03 4.02
CA ASP A 29 -10.51 15.08 4.76
C ASP A 29 -9.14 15.68 5.09
N GLU A 30 -8.76 15.63 6.37
CA GLU A 30 -7.36 15.83 6.78
C GLU A 30 -6.54 14.57 6.46
N LEU A 31 -5.72 14.68 5.41
CA LEU A 31 -4.95 13.57 4.88
C LEU A 31 -3.49 13.64 5.29
N VAL A 32 -2.93 12.48 5.62
CA VAL A 32 -1.52 12.28 5.95
C VAL A 32 -0.90 11.28 5.00
N VAL A 33 0.31 11.58 4.54
CA VAL A 33 1.08 10.73 3.64
C VAL A 33 2.25 10.15 4.41
N TYR A 34 2.29 8.83 4.53
CA TYR A 34 3.44 8.10 5.05
C TYR A 34 4.23 7.50 3.90
N THR A 35 5.54 7.72 3.89
CA THR A 35 6.43 7.29 2.82
C THR A 35 7.57 6.47 3.38
N ASP A 36 7.98 5.42 2.67
CA ASP A 36 9.20 4.66 2.95
C ASP A 36 9.90 4.30 1.64
N ALA A 37 11.22 4.18 1.68
CA ALA A 37 12.03 3.87 0.51
C ALA A 37 13.29 3.08 0.87
N ASN A 38 13.71 2.26 -0.07
CA ASN A 38 15.05 1.66 -0.10
C ASN A 38 15.74 2.02 -1.42
N ASP A 39 16.95 1.51 -1.65
CA ASP A 39 17.76 1.86 -2.82
C ASP A 39 17.07 1.64 -4.18
N TYR A 40 16.04 0.79 -4.24
CA TYR A 40 15.41 0.37 -5.49
C TYR A 40 13.96 0.83 -5.63
N ARG A 41 13.26 1.04 -4.52
CA ARG A 41 11.81 1.22 -4.48
C ARG A 41 11.42 2.29 -3.49
N TRP A 42 10.30 2.93 -3.79
CA TRP A 42 9.55 3.74 -2.84
C TRP A 42 8.13 3.19 -2.70
N ALA A 43 7.57 3.39 -1.52
CA ALA A 43 6.21 3.06 -1.17
C ALA A 43 5.57 4.19 -0.37
N VAL A 44 4.27 4.32 -0.50
CA VAL A 44 3.46 5.35 0.12
C VAL A 44 2.14 4.75 0.58
N VAL A 45 1.69 5.17 1.76
CA VAL A 45 0.29 5.03 2.18
C VAL A 45 -0.31 6.39 2.45
N LEU A 46 -1.50 6.63 1.88
CA LEU A 46 -2.35 7.78 2.16
C LEU A 46 -3.36 7.36 3.23
N MET A 47 -3.41 8.13 4.32
CA MET A 47 -4.30 7.90 5.45
C MET A 47 -5.12 9.15 5.75
N LYS A 48 -6.31 8.97 6.29
CA LYS A 48 -7.11 10.03 6.91
C LYS A 48 -6.97 9.91 8.43
N MET A 49 -6.72 11.05 9.09
CA MET A 49 -6.83 11.12 10.54
C MET A 49 -8.30 11.15 10.97
N THR A 50 -8.69 10.27 11.88
CA THR A 50 -10.02 10.23 12.47
C THR A 50 -9.93 10.42 13.98
N THR A 51 -11.06 10.65 14.63
CA THR A 51 -11.12 10.74 16.10
C THR A 51 -10.77 9.43 16.80
N THR A 52 -10.80 8.30 16.08
CA THR A 52 -10.57 6.94 16.61
C THR A 52 -9.26 6.32 16.13
N GLY A 53 -8.50 7.00 15.25
CA GLY A 53 -7.23 6.51 14.72
C GLY A 53 -7.00 6.92 13.27
N GLU A 54 -6.43 6.01 12.49
CA GLU A 54 -6.07 6.26 11.09
C GLU A 54 -6.83 5.31 10.16
N GLU A 55 -7.43 5.87 9.11
CA GLU A 55 -8.08 5.10 8.06
C GLU A 55 -7.27 5.13 6.77
N THR A 56 -6.93 3.95 6.26
CA THR A 56 -6.21 3.82 5.00
C THR A 56 -7.10 4.21 3.82
N ARG A 57 -6.58 5.11 2.97
CA ARG A 57 -7.24 5.56 1.74
C ARG A 57 -6.61 4.94 0.50
N ARG A 58 -5.28 4.82 0.46
CA ARG A 58 -4.57 4.28 -0.71
C ARG A 58 -3.19 3.78 -0.37
N TYR A 59 -2.79 2.68 -1.01
CA TYR A 59 -1.40 2.25 -1.12
C TYR A 59 -0.88 2.52 -2.53
N THR A 60 0.34 3.02 -2.65
CA THR A 60 1.04 3.10 -3.94
C THR A 60 2.54 2.94 -3.76
N GLY A 61 3.23 2.53 -4.80
CA GLY A 61 4.67 2.34 -4.75
C GLY A 61 5.19 1.95 -6.12
N ARG A 62 6.46 2.26 -6.40
CA ARG A 62 7.11 1.94 -7.66
C ARG A 62 8.60 1.70 -7.45
N LEU A 63 9.22 1.12 -8.48
CA LEU A 63 10.68 1.18 -8.64
C LEU A 63 11.07 2.64 -8.93
N PHE A 64 12.22 3.07 -8.43
CA PHE A 64 12.86 4.26 -8.98
C PHE A 64 13.16 3.99 -10.46
N SER A 65 12.81 4.94 -11.33
CA SER A 65 13.36 4.93 -12.69
C SER A 65 14.88 5.02 -12.57
N LYS A 66 15.62 4.27 -13.40
CA LYS A 66 17.09 4.41 -13.47
C LYS A 66 17.40 5.90 -13.51
N GLN A 67 18.14 6.41 -12.53
CA GLN A 67 18.63 7.78 -12.57
C GLN A 67 19.37 7.94 -13.89
N GLN A 68 18.98 8.93 -14.69
CA GLN A 68 19.84 9.34 -15.80
C GLN A 68 21.07 9.96 -15.15
N SER A 69 22.20 9.25 -15.27
CA SER A 69 23.53 9.72 -14.91
C SER A 69 23.96 10.86 -15.81
#